data_AF-A0A6S7I1X0-F1
#
_entry.id   AF-A0A6S7I1X0-F1
#
_cell.length_a   1.000
_cell.length_b   1.000
_cell.length_c   1.000
_cell.angle_alpha   90.00
_cell.angle_beta   90.00
_cell.angle_gamma   90.00
#
_symmetry.space_group_name_H-M   'P 1'
#
loop_
_entity.id
_entity.type
_entity.pdbx_description
1 polymer ?
#
loop_
_entity_poly.entity_id
_entity_poly.type
_entity_poly.pdbx_seq_one_letter_code
_entity_poly.pdbx_strand_id
1 'polypeptide(L)'
;MSNTSIYSYLFLPNFSRKVLKDLDTSVMNLVVPLWRTLQGDKEKIRLQVETLIREKEREIVAVRRKVEWEMNGKTETFLNDALAEARRYAQKVFPVLEKSMFDALCEVRNIYQRNVVEIGIDVEQREEVEIPVQMYIDSLDMLARTPSEMETAYQFLDSMEKELASLQYDLSSFDFTVIMSQARERLRHVMDALVNTFQQRFLEVSRGIEGKQKHKQLRALIEDVDDEVANKFEDDLREIIYSFNMGTLKTVFLPYIHKNIDGNCLRLVESADSVIPEHLKIVINRNNEYRRLVEKSVEELLKQVMSANVEAKQRAFRSSLRNSRRKTFPKFSSRQTKFQDADKRPKLMRRTSLPVTKPGSSLFKGHERKASLASLTNLFCLPVQTNMKDFRDSGVYDVMEDTSSSEDSMQEIKLTLKRGNVPGLGSKT
;
A
#
# COMPACT_ATOMS: atom_id res chain seq x y z
N MET A 1 58.11 -12.42 -10.20
CA MET A 1 57.83 -10.97 -10.22
C MET A 1 56.75 -10.74 -11.26
N SER A 2 55.52 -10.71 -10.79
CA SER A 2 54.29 -10.67 -11.58
C SER A 2 53.46 -9.51 -11.03
N ASN A 3 53.45 -8.40 -11.75
CA ASN A 3 52.71 -7.20 -11.39
C ASN A 3 52.09 -6.58 -12.64
N THR A 4 50.96 -7.14 -13.07
CA THR A 4 50.01 -6.49 -13.98
C THR A 4 48.64 -7.16 -13.85
N SER A 5 48.04 -7.04 -12.67
CA SER A 5 46.63 -7.42 -12.45
C SER A 5 45.98 -6.48 -11.44
N ILE A 6 45.83 -5.19 -11.83
CA ILE A 6 45.05 -4.21 -11.04
C ILE A 6 44.15 -3.32 -11.93
N TYR A 7 44.27 -3.34 -13.27
CA TYR A 7 43.48 -2.44 -14.12
C TYR A 7 42.07 -2.91 -14.52
N SER A 8 41.64 -4.10 -14.09
CA SER A 8 40.36 -4.68 -14.54
C SER A 8 39.14 -4.40 -13.65
N TYR A 9 39.28 -3.77 -12.48
CA TYR A 9 38.15 -3.65 -11.53
C TYR A 9 37.71 -2.23 -11.16
N LEU A 10 38.29 -1.17 -11.74
CA LEU A 10 37.90 0.22 -11.43
C LEU A 10 37.27 1.00 -12.59
N PHE A 11 37.28 0.48 -13.82
CA PHE A 11 36.80 1.20 -15.02
C PHE A 11 35.43 0.75 -15.57
N LEU A 12 34.87 -0.36 -15.08
CA LEU A 12 33.66 -0.98 -15.62
C LEU A 12 32.31 -0.38 -15.17
N PRO A 13 32.11 0.12 -13.93
CA PRO A 13 30.78 0.57 -13.49
C PRO A 13 30.27 1.79 -14.26
N ASN A 14 31.17 2.72 -14.60
CA ASN A 14 30.80 3.98 -15.25
C ASN A 14 30.60 3.82 -16.76
N PHE A 15 31.37 2.96 -17.42
CA PHE A 15 31.17 2.62 -18.83
C PHE A 15 29.88 1.84 -19.03
N SER A 16 29.62 0.83 -18.20
CA SER A 16 28.37 0.07 -18.23
C SER A 16 27.15 0.94 -17.97
N ARG A 17 27.19 1.86 -16.98
CA ARG A 17 26.10 2.82 -16.75
C ARG A 17 25.88 3.77 -17.92
N LYS A 18 26.96 4.25 -18.56
CA LYS A 18 26.83 5.17 -19.70
C LYS A 18 26.19 4.45 -20.89
N VAL A 19 26.65 3.25 -21.22
CA VAL A 19 26.04 2.41 -22.26
C VAL A 19 24.58 2.08 -21.95
N LEU A 20 24.25 1.76 -20.69
CA LEU A 20 22.87 1.52 -20.29
C LEU A 20 21.99 2.77 -20.44
N LYS A 21 22.49 3.96 -20.07
CA LYS A 21 21.76 5.22 -20.24
C LYS A 21 21.57 5.60 -21.71
N ASP A 22 22.60 5.40 -22.53
CA ASP A 22 22.54 5.70 -23.95
C ASP A 22 21.57 4.72 -24.66
N LEU A 23 21.57 3.44 -24.25
CA LEU A 23 20.62 2.44 -24.73
C LEU A 23 19.19 2.74 -24.28
N ASP A 24 18.99 3.07 -23.00
CA ASP A 24 17.69 3.45 -22.45
C ASP A 24 17.12 4.68 -23.17
N THR A 25 17.97 5.69 -23.40
CA THR A 25 17.59 6.89 -24.16
C THR A 25 17.21 6.55 -25.61
N SER A 26 17.97 5.67 -26.26
CA SER A 26 17.69 5.22 -27.63
C SER A 26 16.37 4.44 -27.71
N VAL A 27 16.15 3.52 -26.77
CA VAL A 27 14.90 2.74 -26.65
C VAL A 27 13.72 3.67 -26.38
N MET A 28 13.84 4.61 -25.44
CA MET A 28 12.80 5.58 -25.13
C MET A 28 12.46 6.47 -26.32
N ASN A 29 13.46 6.94 -27.07
CA ASN A 29 13.24 7.73 -28.28
C ASN A 29 12.55 6.96 -29.40
N LEU A 30 12.66 5.62 -29.42
CA LEU A 30 11.96 4.76 -30.38
C LEU A 30 10.56 4.37 -29.90
N VAL A 31 10.41 3.99 -28.63
CA VAL A 31 9.17 3.48 -28.05
C VAL A 31 8.15 4.59 -27.82
N VAL A 32 8.58 5.76 -27.32
CA VAL A 32 7.66 6.85 -26.97
C VAL A 32 6.85 7.34 -28.18
N PRO A 33 7.44 7.60 -29.37
CA PRO A 33 6.66 7.99 -30.53
C PRO A 33 5.71 6.89 -31.00
N LEU A 34 6.16 5.63 -31.04
CA LEU A 34 5.32 4.48 -31.44
C LEU A 34 4.11 4.32 -30.49
N TRP A 35 4.35 4.44 -29.19
CA TRP A 35 3.30 4.40 -28.18
C TRP A 35 2.30 5.54 -28.35
N ARG A 36 2.75 6.77 -28.62
CA ARG A 36 1.86 7.91 -28.90
C ARG A 36 1.01 7.68 -30.15
N THR A 37 1.59 7.14 -31.22
CA THR A 37 0.84 6.79 -32.44
C THR A 37 -0.23 5.75 -32.12
N LEU A 38 0.12 4.69 -31.40
CA LEU A 38 -0.83 3.65 -30.96
C LEU A 38 -1.95 4.21 -30.08
N GLN A 39 -1.65 5.15 -29.17
CA GLN A 39 -2.68 5.83 -28.37
C GLN A 39 -3.60 6.69 -29.25
N GLY A 40 -3.06 7.39 -30.24
CA GLY A 40 -3.85 8.14 -31.21
C GLY A 40 -4.77 7.23 -32.04
N ASP A 41 -4.31 6.06 -32.44
CA ASP A 41 -5.13 5.09 -33.18
C ASP A 41 -6.18 4.41 -32.30
N LYS A 42 -5.85 4.13 -31.03
CA LYS A 42 -6.82 3.68 -30.02
C LYS A 42 -7.98 4.67 -29.90
N GLU A 43 -7.70 5.97 -29.81
CA GLU A 43 -8.74 6.98 -29.63
C GLU A 43 -9.65 7.11 -30.86
N LYS A 44 -9.11 6.93 -32.07
CA LYS A 44 -9.91 6.92 -33.31
C LYS A 44 -10.93 5.79 -33.35
N ILE A 45 -10.58 4.62 -32.80
CA ILE A 45 -11.41 3.42 -32.82
C ILE A 45 -12.33 3.35 -31.58
N ARG A 46 -11.99 4.07 -30.51
CA ARG A 46 -12.72 4.09 -29.23
C ARG A 46 -14.23 4.31 -29.43
N LEU A 47 -14.62 5.38 -30.12
CA LEU A 47 -16.04 5.70 -30.31
C LEU A 47 -16.80 4.60 -31.06
N GLN A 48 -16.16 3.97 -32.06
CA GLN A 48 -16.75 2.87 -32.82
C GLN A 48 -16.96 1.64 -31.93
N VAL A 49 -15.98 1.31 -31.09
CA VAL A 49 -16.05 0.18 -30.15
C VAL A 49 -17.08 0.44 -29.04
N GLU A 50 -17.11 1.63 -28.46
CA GLU A 50 -18.09 2.01 -27.44
C GLU A 50 -19.53 1.94 -27.98
N THR A 51 -19.75 2.42 -29.21
CA THR A 51 -21.04 2.33 -29.88
C THR A 51 -21.44 0.88 -30.10
N LEU A 52 -20.52 0.05 -30.62
CA LEU A 52 -20.76 -1.39 -30.81
C LEU A 52 -21.10 -2.10 -29.49
N ILE A 53 -20.37 -1.78 -28.40
CA ILE A 53 -20.63 -2.35 -27.07
C ILE A 53 -22.04 -1.99 -26.60
N ARG A 54 -22.46 -0.73 -26.73
CA ARG A 54 -23.79 -0.26 -26.32
C ARG A 54 -24.91 -0.91 -27.15
N GLU A 55 -24.74 -0.98 -28.47
CA GLU A 55 -25.77 -1.54 -29.37
C GLU A 55 -25.89 -3.06 -29.27
N LYS A 56 -24.78 -3.76 -29.00
CA LYS A 56 -24.68 -5.22 -29.04
C LYS A 56 -24.42 -5.86 -27.68
N GLU A 57 -24.63 -5.15 -26.59
CA GLU A 57 -24.33 -5.60 -25.22
C GLU A 57 -24.86 -7.02 -24.94
N ARG A 58 -26.14 -7.27 -25.23
CA ARG A 58 -26.76 -8.59 -25.00
C ARG A 58 -26.13 -9.70 -25.84
N GLU A 59 -25.79 -9.39 -27.09
CA GLU A 59 -25.13 -10.33 -28.01
C GLU A 59 -23.71 -10.64 -27.51
N ILE A 60 -22.96 -9.60 -27.10
CA ILE A 60 -21.62 -9.73 -26.52
C ILE A 60 -21.65 -10.62 -25.27
N VAL A 61 -22.58 -10.37 -24.35
CA VAL A 61 -22.73 -11.20 -23.13
C VAL A 61 -23.08 -12.65 -23.49
N ALA A 62 -23.99 -12.87 -24.45
CA ALA A 62 -24.36 -14.22 -24.88
C ALA A 62 -23.18 -14.96 -25.53
N VAL A 63 -22.43 -14.30 -26.41
CA VAL A 63 -21.24 -14.87 -27.06
C VAL A 63 -20.15 -15.15 -26.03
N ARG A 64 -19.87 -14.23 -25.09
CA ARG A 64 -18.91 -14.46 -24.01
C ARG A 64 -19.25 -15.70 -23.19
N ARG A 65 -20.52 -15.87 -22.78
CA ARG A 65 -20.97 -17.07 -22.07
C ARG A 65 -20.78 -18.34 -22.90
N LYS A 66 -21.06 -18.28 -24.20
CA LYS A 66 -20.87 -19.43 -25.10
C LYS A 66 -19.40 -19.80 -25.25
N VAL A 67 -18.53 -18.81 -25.37
CA VAL A 67 -17.07 -18.99 -25.41
C VAL A 67 -16.55 -19.55 -24.09
N GLU A 68 -16.97 -19.01 -22.95
CA GLU A 68 -16.62 -19.50 -21.61
C GLU A 68 -17.05 -20.97 -21.43
N TRP A 69 -18.27 -21.32 -21.84
CA TRP A 69 -18.78 -22.70 -21.79
C TRP A 69 -17.94 -23.68 -22.63
N GLU A 70 -17.61 -23.28 -23.87
CA GLU A 70 -16.81 -24.09 -24.79
C GLU A 70 -15.36 -24.29 -24.27
N MET A 71 -14.79 -23.28 -23.63
CA MET A 71 -13.47 -23.36 -23.00
C MET A 71 -13.50 -24.22 -21.74
N ASN A 72 -14.48 -24.00 -20.86
CA ASN A 72 -14.54 -24.66 -19.56
C ASN A 72 -14.55 -26.18 -19.71
N GLY A 73 -15.39 -26.73 -20.61
CA GLY A 73 -15.42 -28.18 -20.86
C GLY A 73 -14.09 -28.78 -21.34
N LYS A 74 -13.19 -27.97 -21.90
CA LYS A 74 -11.87 -28.41 -22.39
C LYS A 74 -10.75 -28.19 -21.38
N THR A 75 -10.87 -27.16 -20.53
CA THR A 75 -9.84 -26.78 -19.56
C THR A 75 -10.10 -27.33 -18.16
N GLU A 76 -11.32 -27.80 -17.87
CA GLU A 76 -11.79 -28.19 -16.54
C GLU A 76 -10.84 -29.15 -15.83
N THR A 77 -10.39 -30.23 -16.48
CA THR A 77 -9.51 -31.22 -15.84
C THR A 77 -8.18 -30.60 -15.41
N PHE A 78 -7.48 -29.91 -16.32
CA PHE A 78 -6.20 -29.27 -16.02
C PHE A 78 -6.33 -28.16 -14.98
N LEU A 79 -7.42 -27.40 -15.06
CA LEU A 79 -7.71 -26.31 -14.14
C LEU A 79 -8.01 -26.86 -12.75
N ASN A 80 -8.82 -27.92 -12.63
CA ASN A 80 -9.16 -28.55 -11.36
C ASN A 80 -7.92 -29.13 -10.65
N ASP A 81 -7.03 -29.79 -11.39
CA ASP A 81 -5.79 -30.33 -10.84
C ASP A 81 -4.89 -29.21 -10.31
N ALA A 82 -4.68 -28.15 -11.10
CA ALA A 82 -3.88 -27.00 -10.70
C ALA A 82 -4.51 -26.22 -9.51
N LEU A 83 -5.84 -26.08 -9.49
CA LEU A 83 -6.56 -25.46 -8.38
C LEU A 83 -6.48 -26.31 -7.11
N ALA A 84 -6.54 -27.64 -7.19
CA ALA A 84 -6.40 -28.51 -6.02
C ALA A 84 -5.03 -28.34 -5.34
N GLU A 85 -3.98 -28.19 -6.13
CA GLU A 85 -2.63 -27.91 -5.64
C GLU A 85 -2.53 -26.49 -5.05
N ALA A 86 -3.01 -25.47 -5.78
CA ALA A 86 -3.05 -24.10 -5.29
C ALA A 86 -3.85 -23.94 -3.99
N ARG A 87 -4.95 -24.69 -3.82
CA ARG A 87 -5.75 -24.72 -2.58
C ARG A 87 -4.90 -25.11 -1.37
N ARG A 88 -4.10 -26.17 -1.50
CA ARG A 88 -3.25 -26.67 -0.40
C ARG A 88 -2.20 -25.64 0.03
N TYR A 89 -1.66 -24.90 -0.93
CA TYR A 89 -0.72 -23.81 -0.65
C TYR A 89 -1.43 -22.61 -0.04
N ALA A 90 -2.53 -22.15 -0.64
CA ALA A 90 -3.30 -21.01 -0.16
C ALA A 90 -3.78 -21.20 1.29
N GLN A 91 -4.22 -22.41 1.67
CA GLN A 91 -4.68 -22.74 3.04
C GLN A 91 -3.60 -22.54 4.12
N LYS A 92 -2.33 -22.60 3.75
CA LYS A 92 -1.20 -22.45 4.66
C LYS A 92 -0.58 -21.05 4.60
N VAL A 93 -0.56 -20.42 3.42
CA VAL A 93 -0.06 -19.04 3.23
C VAL A 93 -1.03 -18.02 3.82
N PHE A 94 -2.33 -18.17 3.56
CA PHE A 94 -3.35 -17.20 3.97
C PHE A 94 -3.34 -16.89 5.48
N PRO A 95 -3.27 -17.87 6.40
CA PRO A 95 -3.23 -17.58 7.84
C PRO A 95 -2.03 -16.73 8.27
N VAL A 96 -0.88 -16.90 7.61
CA VAL A 96 0.33 -16.11 7.89
C VAL A 96 0.11 -14.66 7.43
N LEU A 97 -0.38 -14.47 6.20
CA LEU A 97 -0.71 -13.13 5.68
C LEU A 97 -1.77 -12.43 6.53
N GLU A 98 -2.87 -13.11 6.85
CA GLU A 98 -3.99 -12.57 7.62
C GLU A 98 -3.54 -12.08 9.01
N LYS A 99 -2.78 -12.92 9.72
CA LYS A 99 -2.31 -12.60 11.07
C LYS A 99 -1.28 -11.47 11.05
N SER A 100 -0.23 -11.58 10.25
CA SER A 100 0.83 -10.57 10.21
C SER A 100 0.32 -9.23 9.74
N MET A 101 -0.58 -9.20 8.75
CA MET A 101 -1.19 -7.96 8.29
C MET A 101 -2.11 -7.34 9.36
N PHE A 102 -2.89 -8.15 10.08
CA PHE A 102 -3.70 -7.67 11.20
C PHE A 102 -2.84 -7.01 12.28
N ASP A 103 -1.76 -7.67 12.70
CA ASP A 103 -0.88 -7.15 13.75
C ASP A 103 -0.16 -5.88 13.28
N ALA A 104 0.33 -5.85 12.04
CA ALA A 104 0.97 -4.67 11.45
C ALA A 104 0.02 -3.47 11.35
N LEU A 105 -1.23 -3.69 10.92
CA LEU A 105 -2.25 -2.63 10.83
C LEU A 105 -2.67 -2.12 12.21
N CYS A 106 -2.77 -3.00 13.20
CA CYS A 106 -2.97 -2.57 14.58
C CYS A 106 -1.81 -1.67 15.04
N GLU A 107 -0.57 -1.99 14.68
CA GLU A 107 0.57 -1.16 15.04
C GLU A 107 0.58 0.19 14.30
N VAL A 108 0.15 0.23 13.03
CA VAL A 108 -0.09 1.49 12.29
C VAL A 108 -1.07 2.39 13.05
N ARG A 109 -2.22 1.85 13.48
CA ARG A 109 -3.17 2.58 14.32
C ARG A 109 -2.51 3.08 15.61
N ASN A 110 -1.68 2.26 16.25
CA ASN A 110 -1.02 2.62 17.50
C ASN A 110 0.02 3.75 17.33
N ILE A 111 0.76 3.76 16.22
CA ILE A 111 1.70 4.83 15.87
C ILE A 111 0.93 6.12 15.65
N TYR A 112 -0.13 6.08 14.85
CA TYR A 112 -1.02 7.22 14.60
C TYR A 112 -1.57 7.79 15.92
N GLN A 113 -2.18 6.94 16.76
CA GLN A 113 -2.79 7.39 18.01
C GLN A 113 -1.77 7.99 18.98
N ARG A 114 -0.57 7.41 19.11
CA ARG A 114 0.51 7.97 19.95
C ARG A 114 0.83 9.41 19.55
N ASN A 115 0.99 9.66 18.25
CA ASN A 115 1.28 11.01 17.73
C ASN A 115 0.12 11.98 17.98
N VAL A 116 -1.14 11.56 17.77
CA VAL A 116 -2.31 12.41 18.03
C VAL A 116 -2.47 12.73 19.52
N VAL A 117 -2.22 11.75 20.39
CA VAL A 117 -2.22 11.90 21.84
C VAL A 117 -1.18 12.92 22.29
N GLU A 118 0.05 12.81 21.77
CA GLU A 118 1.16 13.74 22.04
C GLU A 118 0.82 15.17 21.61
N ILE A 119 0.24 15.34 20.42
CA ILE A 119 -0.22 16.65 19.94
C ILE A 119 -1.23 17.27 20.91
N GLY A 120 -2.22 16.50 21.37
CA GLY A 120 -3.20 17.04 22.30
C GLY A 120 -2.62 17.36 23.69
N ILE A 121 -1.60 16.62 24.16
CA ILE A 121 -0.87 16.96 25.39
C ILE A 121 -0.15 18.30 25.20
N ASP A 122 0.54 18.48 24.08
CA ASP A 122 1.24 19.72 23.77
C ASP A 122 0.28 20.92 23.68
N VAL A 123 -0.87 20.74 23.02
CA VAL A 123 -1.91 21.78 22.90
C VAL A 123 -2.44 22.21 24.28
N GLU A 124 -2.63 21.27 25.20
CA GLU A 124 -3.09 21.54 26.57
C GLU A 124 -2.06 22.29 27.40
N GLN A 125 -0.77 21.99 27.21
CA GLN A 125 0.34 22.57 27.98
C GLN A 125 0.79 23.97 27.49
N ARG A 126 0.38 24.40 26.30
CA ARG A 126 0.75 25.71 25.77
C ARG A 126 0.02 26.85 26.48
N GLU A 127 0.79 27.87 26.86
CA GLU A 127 0.29 29.15 27.40
C GLU A 127 0.13 30.24 26.31
N GLU A 128 0.57 29.95 25.09
CA GLU A 128 0.54 30.87 23.93
C GLU A 128 -0.89 31.10 23.43
N VAL A 129 -1.23 32.34 23.10
CA VAL A 129 -2.56 32.71 22.57
C VAL A 129 -2.85 32.07 21.21
N GLU A 130 -1.79 31.80 20.43
CA GLU A 130 -1.87 31.22 19.11
C GLU A 130 -1.27 29.80 19.11
N ILE A 131 -2.06 28.82 18.67
CA ILE A 131 -1.66 27.41 18.63
C ILE A 131 -1.26 27.10 17.19
N PRO A 132 -0.05 26.58 16.93
CA PRO A 132 0.43 26.31 15.59
C PRO A 132 -0.18 25.02 15.03
N VAL A 133 -1.50 25.01 14.83
CA VAL A 133 -2.27 23.87 14.32
C VAL A 133 -1.66 23.32 13.02
N GLN A 134 -1.17 24.20 12.15
CA GLN A 134 -0.54 23.79 10.90
C GLN A 134 0.71 22.93 11.12
N MET A 135 1.54 23.23 12.13
CA MET A 135 2.73 22.43 12.42
C MET A 135 2.37 21.02 12.87
N TYR A 136 1.28 20.86 13.63
CA TYR A 136 0.80 19.55 14.06
C TYR A 136 0.25 18.73 12.89
N ILE A 137 -0.47 19.39 11.97
CA ILE A 137 -0.96 18.78 10.73
C ILE A 137 0.21 18.31 9.87
N ASP A 138 1.19 19.19 9.64
CA ASP A 138 2.39 18.89 8.84
C ASP A 138 3.21 17.74 9.45
N SER A 139 3.29 17.67 10.78
CA SER A 139 3.96 16.58 11.49
C SER A 139 3.26 15.23 11.27
N LEU A 140 1.93 15.20 11.36
CA LEU A 140 1.17 13.97 11.11
C LEU A 140 1.29 13.50 9.66
N ASP A 141 1.30 14.42 8.69
CA ASP A 141 1.49 14.10 7.27
C ASP A 141 2.79 13.35 6.99
N MET A 142 3.83 13.57 7.79
CA MET A 142 5.11 12.91 7.57
C MET A 142 5.14 11.44 8.03
N LEU A 143 4.16 10.98 8.82
CA LEU A 143 4.15 9.63 9.38
C LEU A 143 4.16 8.53 8.31
N ALA A 144 3.30 8.63 7.30
CA ALA A 144 3.26 7.63 6.21
C ALA A 144 4.50 7.68 5.30
N ARG A 145 5.19 8.83 5.26
CA ARG A 145 6.29 9.12 4.33
C ARG A 145 7.67 8.85 4.91
N THR A 146 7.76 8.70 6.23
CA THR A 146 9.02 8.53 6.95
C THR A 146 9.19 7.08 7.41
N PRO A 147 10.10 6.29 6.81
CA PRO A 147 10.23 4.87 7.12
C PRO A 147 10.47 4.57 8.60
N SER A 148 11.24 5.41 9.30
CA SER A 148 11.53 5.22 10.73
C SER A 148 10.30 5.32 11.62
N GLU A 149 9.29 6.09 11.23
CA GLU A 149 8.03 6.21 11.99
C GLU A 149 7.19 4.93 11.88
N MET A 150 7.33 4.21 10.78
CA MET A 150 6.59 2.98 10.48
C MET A 150 7.35 1.69 10.85
N GLU A 151 8.58 1.82 11.36
CA GLU A 151 9.52 0.71 11.58
C GLU A 151 8.92 -0.40 12.45
N THR A 152 8.23 -0.03 13.53
CA THR A 152 7.59 -0.99 14.44
C THR A 152 6.47 -1.77 13.77
N ALA A 153 5.74 -1.17 12.83
CA ALA A 153 4.76 -1.87 12.01
C ALA A 153 5.44 -2.79 10.99
N TYR A 154 6.56 -2.37 10.41
CA TYR A 154 7.33 -3.19 9.46
C TYR A 154 7.95 -4.44 10.08
N GLN A 155 8.28 -4.44 11.37
CA GLN A 155 8.77 -5.64 12.07
C GLN A 155 7.78 -6.82 12.05
N PHE A 156 6.47 -6.55 11.99
CA PHE A 156 5.46 -7.58 11.79
C PHE A 156 5.50 -8.18 10.38
N LEU A 157 5.89 -7.39 9.38
CA LEU A 157 6.11 -7.87 8.01
C LEU A 157 7.41 -8.67 7.91
N ASP A 158 8.47 -8.29 8.62
CA ASP A 158 9.70 -9.10 8.67
C ASP A 158 9.45 -10.47 9.32
N SER A 159 8.51 -10.53 10.27
CA SER A 159 8.05 -11.80 10.85
C SER A 159 7.24 -12.62 9.84
N MET A 160 6.38 -11.96 9.05
CA MET A 160 5.66 -12.57 7.92
C MET A 160 6.63 -13.20 6.92
N GLU A 161 7.69 -12.48 6.53
CA GLU A 161 8.70 -12.96 5.59
C GLU A 161 9.37 -14.25 6.10
N LYS A 162 9.78 -14.27 7.38
CA LYS A 162 10.40 -15.45 8.00
C LYS A 162 9.44 -16.64 8.05
N GLU A 163 8.19 -16.41 8.45
CA GLU A 163 7.17 -17.46 8.49
C GLU A 163 6.92 -18.01 7.09
N LEU A 164 6.75 -17.15 6.08
CA LEU A 164 6.56 -17.56 4.69
C LEU A 164 7.76 -18.35 4.13
N ALA A 165 8.99 -17.91 4.42
CA ALA A 165 10.21 -18.61 4.04
C ALA A 165 10.32 -20.00 4.70
N SER A 166 9.81 -20.15 5.94
CA SER A 166 9.84 -21.41 6.67
C SER A 166 8.89 -22.47 6.10
N LEU A 167 7.89 -22.09 5.30
CA LEU A 167 6.88 -23.01 4.79
C LEU A 167 7.41 -23.98 3.70
N GLN A 168 8.72 -23.94 3.36
CA GLN A 168 9.44 -24.91 2.50
C GLN A 168 8.64 -25.39 1.29
N TYR A 169 8.19 -24.46 0.47
CA TYR A 169 7.46 -24.83 -0.72
C TYR A 169 8.35 -24.81 -1.97
N ASP A 170 7.96 -25.56 -3.00
CA ASP A 170 8.40 -25.39 -4.39
C ASP A 170 7.86 -24.08 -5.01
N LEU A 171 7.87 -23.01 -4.23
CA LEU A 171 7.52 -21.66 -4.63
C LEU A 171 8.77 -20.90 -5.03
N SER A 172 9.71 -21.59 -5.67
CA SER A 172 10.84 -20.96 -6.38
C SER A 172 10.39 -19.93 -7.42
N SER A 173 9.08 -19.88 -7.73
CA SER A 173 8.43 -18.90 -8.58
C SER A 173 7.78 -17.71 -7.85
N PHE A 174 7.69 -17.72 -6.52
CA PHE A 174 7.09 -16.61 -5.79
C PHE A 174 8.13 -15.58 -5.40
N ASP A 175 7.92 -14.35 -5.86
CA ASP A 175 8.73 -13.22 -5.48
C ASP A 175 8.23 -12.64 -4.16
N PHE A 176 8.83 -13.09 -3.04
CA PHE A 176 8.54 -12.55 -1.71
C PHE A 176 8.74 -11.03 -1.63
N THR A 177 9.63 -10.47 -2.47
CA THR A 177 9.85 -9.03 -2.57
C THR A 177 8.57 -8.30 -2.97
N VAL A 178 7.79 -8.88 -3.89
CA VAL A 178 6.51 -8.30 -4.33
C VAL A 178 5.50 -8.31 -3.18
N ILE A 179 5.39 -9.40 -2.43
CA ILE A 179 4.49 -9.50 -1.28
C ILE A 179 4.87 -8.46 -0.21
N MET A 180 6.15 -8.39 0.15
CA MET A 180 6.62 -7.44 1.16
C MET A 180 6.45 -5.99 0.71
N SER A 181 6.70 -5.70 -0.57
CA SER A 181 6.50 -4.37 -1.15
C SER A 181 5.03 -3.97 -1.12
N GLN A 182 4.11 -4.85 -1.53
CA GLN A 182 2.67 -4.63 -1.46
C GLN A 182 2.19 -4.40 -0.02
N ALA A 183 2.69 -5.21 0.93
CA ALA A 183 2.33 -5.07 2.34
C ALA A 183 2.79 -3.73 2.93
N ARG A 184 4.06 -3.34 2.68
CA ARG A 184 4.59 -2.04 3.12
C ARG A 184 3.81 -0.89 2.52
N GLU A 185 3.50 -0.93 1.22
CA GLU A 185 2.67 0.08 0.57
C GLU A 185 1.29 0.18 1.23
N ARG A 186 0.65 -0.96 1.48
CA ARG A 186 -0.67 -1.00 2.11
C ARG A 186 -0.66 -0.37 3.51
N LEU A 187 0.37 -0.62 4.32
CA LEU A 187 0.51 0.02 5.63
C LEU A 187 0.65 1.55 5.51
N ARG A 188 1.43 2.03 4.55
CA ARG A 188 1.59 3.48 4.30
C ARG A 188 0.29 4.14 3.86
N HIS A 189 -0.44 3.51 2.94
CA HIS A 189 -1.74 4.01 2.49
C HIS A 189 -2.76 4.08 3.63
N VAL A 190 -2.76 3.08 4.52
CA VAL A 190 -3.64 3.11 5.69
C VAL A 190 -3.23 4.21 6.67
N MET A 191 -1.93 4.41 6.92
CA MET A 191 -1.44 5.52 7.74
C MET A 191 -1.86 6.88 7.16
N ASP A 192 -1.64 7.09 5.86
CA ASP A 192 -2.01 8.33 5.16
C ASP A 192 -3.54 8.56 5.22
N ALA A 193 -4.35 7.49 5.06
CA ALA A 193 -5.80 7.56 5.19
C ALA A 193 -6.26 7.94 6.61
N LEU A 194 -5.64 7.36 7.66
CA LEU A 194 -5.91 7.71 9.05
C LEU A 194 -5.64 9.19 9.31
N VAL A 195 -4.43 9.65 8.94
CA VAL A 195 -3.98 11.03 9.12
C VAL A 195 -4.87 12.00 8.36
N ASN A 196 -5.12 11.76 7.08
CA ASN A 196 -5.96 12.64 6.25
C ASN A 196 -7.40 12.72 6.80
N THR A 197 -7.96 11.59 7.26
CA THR A 197 -9.30 11.56 7.86
C THR A 197 -9.35 12.39 9.14
N PHE A 198 -8.35 12.22 10.02
CA PHE A 198 -8.21 13.01 11.23
C PHE A 198 -8.11 14.50 10.92
N GLN A 199 -7.21 14.89 10.01
CA GLN A 199 -6.98 16.28 9.64
C GLN A 199 -8.24 16.94 9.06
N GLN A 200 -8.89 16.30 8.09
CA GLN A 200 -10.12 16.82 7.49
C GLN A 200 -11.20 17.04 8.54
N ARG A 201 -11.38 16.06 9.42
CA ARG A 201 -12.40 16.13 10.47
C ARG A 201 -12.07 17.17 11.53
N PHE A 202 -10.83 17.20 11.98
CA PHE A 202 -10.33 18.17 12.94
C PHE A 202 -10.45 19.61 12.41
N LEU A 203 -10.09 19.85 11.16
CA LEU A 203 -10.25 21.17 10.50
C LEU A 203 -11.71 21.55 10.26
N GLU A 204 -12.61 20.60 10.04
CA GLU A 204 -14.05 20.87 9.93
C GLU A 204 -14.61 21.35 11.27
N VAL A 205 -14.31 20.65 12.36
CA VAL A 205 -14.94 20.85 13.67
C VAL A 205 -14.24 21.91 14.52
N SER A 206 -12.95 22.20 14.26
CA SER A 206 -12.22 23.27 14.96
C SER A 206 -12.62 24.69 14.52
N ARG A 207 -13.38 24.83 13.43
CA ARG A 207 -13.90 26.12 12.95
C ARG A 207 -14.85 26.73 13.99
N GLY A 208 -14.42 27.82 14.62
CA GLY A 208 -15.21 28.54 15.62
C GLY A 208 -14.76 28.36 17.07
N ILE A 209 -13.66 27.64 17.33
CA ILE A 209 -13.05 27.60 18.67
C ILE A 209 -12.28 28.90 18.93
N GLU A 210 -12.84 29.75 19.77
CA GLU A 210 -12.26 31.04 20.17
C GLU A 210 -12.39 31.26 21.69
N GLY A 211 -11.55 32.15 22.24
CA GLY A 211 -11.65 32.59 23.65
C GLY A 211 -10.70 31.90 24.63
N LYS A 212 -10.88 32.20 25.93
CA LYS A 212 -9.90 31.91 27.01
C LYS A 212 -9.72 30.41 27.35
N GLN A 213 -10.57 29.52 26.84
CA GLN A 213 -10.49 28.07 27.07
C GLN A 213 -10.16 27.29 25.78
N LYS A 214 -9.66 27.98 24.75
CA LYS A 214 -9.33 27.42 23.43
C LYS A 214 -8.49 26.14 23.50
N HIS A 215 -7.47 26.09 24.36
CA HIS A 215 -6.59 24.93 24.53
C HIS A 215 -7.33 23.67 25.01
N LYS A 216 -8.20 23.81 26.03
CA LYS A 216 -8.98 22.67 26.56
C LYS A 216 -10.05 22.21 25.58
N GLN A 217 -10.66 23.14 24.85
CA GLN A 217 -11.65 22.82 23.81
C GLN A 217 -10.99 22.10 22.63
N LEU A 218 -9.81 22.54 22.20
CA LEU A 218 -9.03 21.87 21.16
C LEU A 218 -8.55 20.49 21.61
N ARG A 219 -8.13 20.35 22.86
CA ARG A 219 -7.77 19.04 23.41
C ARG A 219 -8.95 18.07 23.39
N ALA A 220 -10.09 18.46 23.95
CA ALA A 220 -11.29 17.63 23.92
C ALA A 220 -11.69 17.28 22.48
N LEU A 221 -11.57 18.24 21.55
CA LEU A 221 -11.85 17.98 20.14
C LEU A 221 -10.87 16.98 19.51
N ILE A 222 -9.58 17.05 19.82
CA ILE A 222 -8.58 16.08 19.35
C ILE A 222 -8.95 14.66 19.82
N GLU A 223 -9.37 14.51 21.08
CA GLU A 223 -9.79 13.22 21.63
C GLU A 223 -11.06 12.69 20.94
N ASP A 224 -12.08 13.55 20.78
CA ASP A 224 -13.33 13.18 20.12
C ASP A 224 -13.10 12.75 18.65
N VAL A 225 -12.27 13.49 17.92
CA VAL A 225 -11.94 13.17 16.52
C VAL A 225 -11.07 11.91 16.44
N ASP A 226 -10.11 11.71 17.36
CA ASP A 226 -9.33 10.47 17.40
C ASP A 226 -10.23 9.24 17.62
N ASP A 227 -11.17 9.31 18.56
CA ASP A 227 -12.11 8.24 18.82
C ASP A 227 -13.01 7.97 17.60
N GLU A 228 -13.45 9.00 16.88
CA GLU A 228 -14.23 8.86 15.64
C GLU A 228 -13.42 8.13 14.54
N VAL A 229 -12.17 8.56 14.31
CA VAL A 229 -11.27 7.95 13.33
C VAL A 229 -10.92 6.52 13.71
N ALA A 230 -10.63 6.27 14.98
CA ALA A 230 -10.26 4.97 15.50
C ALA A 230 -11.41 3.94 15.38
N ASN A 231 -12.64 4.34 15.69
CA ASN A 231 -13.80 3.45 15.54
C ASN A 231 -14.03 3.05 14.08
N LYS A 232 -13.88 4.01 13.16
CA LYS A 232 -14.05 3.73 11.74
C LYS A 232 -12.94 2.87 11.15
N PHE A 233 -11.70 3.11 11.54
CA PHE A 233 -10.60 2.21 11.19
C PHE A 233 -10.92 0.76 11.58
N GLU A 234 -11.51 0.55 12.75
CA GLU A 234 -11.88 -0.80 13.21
C GLU A 234 -13.01 -1.44 12.41
N ASP A 235 -13.97 -0.63 11.95
CA ASP A 235 -15.03 -1.08 11.04
C ASP A 235 -14.43 -1.50 9.68
N ASP A 236 -13.47 -0.73 9.17
CA ASP A 236 -12.85 -0.94 7.86
C ASP A 236 -11.73 -2.01 7.89
N LEU A 237 -11.17 -2.32 9.07
CA LEU A 237 -9.97 -3.15 9.23
C LEU A 237 -10.11 -4.53 8.57
N ARG A 238 -11.28 -5.18 8.67
CA ARG A 238 -11.48 -6.49 8.03
C ARG A 238 -11.46 -6.42 6.52
N GLU A 239 -12.10 -5.39 5.96
CA GLU A 239 -12.13 -5.21 4.51
C GLU A 239 -10.74 -4.87 3.99
N ILE A 240 -9.98 -4.05 4.73
CA ILE A 240 -8.59 -3.74 4.40
C ILE A 240 -7.74 -5.01 4.31
N ILE A 241 -7.87 -5.92 5.29
CA ILE A 241 -7.15 -7.20 5.35
C ILE A 241 -7.65 -8.16 4.26
N TYR A 242 -8.96 -8.23 4.03
CA TYR A 242 -9.56 -9.07 2.99
C TYR A 242 -9.06 -8.68 1.60
N SER A 243 -9.17 -7.39 1.26
CA SER A 243 -8.70 -6.81 0.00
C SER A 243 -7.21 -7.05 -0.23
N PHE A 244 -6.37 -6.82 0.80
CA PHE A 244 -4.93 -7.11 0.75
C PHE A 244 -4.67 -8.60 0.46
N ASN A 245 -5.26 -9.50 1.25
CA ASN A 245 -5.05 -10.93 1.08
C ASN A 245 -5.52 -11.43 -0.29
N MET A 246 -6.68 -10.97 -0.77
CA MET A 246 -7.19 -11.34 -2.09
C MET A 246 -6.22 -10.87 -3.20
N GLY A 247 -5.80 -9.61 -3.18
CA GLY A 247 -4.89 -9.05 -4.18
C GLY A 247 -3.52 -9.72 -4.20
N THR A 248 -2.94 -9.95 -3.00
CA THR A 248 -1.66 -10.62 -2.85
C THR A 248 -1.74 -12.08 -3.29
N LEU A 249 -2.75 -12.83 -2.84
CA LEU A 249 -2.92 -14.23 -3.25
C LEU A 249 -3.17 -14.36 -4.76
N LYS A 250 -3.92 -13.44 -5.38
CA LYS A 250 -4.08 -13.41 -6.85
C LYS A 250 -2.75 -13.16 -7.57
N THR A 251 -1.96 -12.18 -7.10
CA THR A 251 -0.64 -11.86 -7.67
C THR A 251 0.31 -13.06 -7.62
N VAL A 252 0.17 -13.88 -6.58
CA VAL A 252 0.98 -15.06 -6.33
C VAL A 252 0.48 -16.27 -7.13
N PHE A 253 -0.80 -16.59 -7.06
CA PHE A 253 -1.34 -17.84 -7.61
C PHE A 253 -1.69 -17.76 -9.09
N LEU A 254 -2.06 -16.61 -9.65
CA LEU A 254 -2.39 -16.52 -11.09
C LEU A 254 -1.20 -16.88 -11.98
N PRO A 255 0.01 -16.32 -11.81
CA PRO A 255 1.17 -16.69 -12.62
C PRO A 255 1.54 -18.16 -12.47
N TYR A 256 1.41 -18.71 -11.25
CA TYR A 256 1.68 -20.12 -10.98
C TYR A 256 0.71 -21.05 -11.73
N ILE A 257 -0.60 -20.76 -11.69
CA ILE A 257 -1.59 -21.54 -12.43
C ILE A 257 -1.30 -21.46 -13.93
N HIS A 258 -1.13 -20.26 -14.48
CA HIS A 258 -0.81 -20.06 -15.89
C HIS A 258 0.44 -20.83 -16.32
N LYS A 259 1.52 -20.79 -15.53
CA LYS A 259 2.75 -21.56 -15.80
C LYS A 259 2.50 -23.06 -15.92
N ASN A 260 1.57 -23.61 -15.14
CA ASN A 260 1.30 -25.04 -15.10
C ASN A 260 0.31 -25.51 -16.19
N ILE A 261 -0.66 -24.68 -16.57
CA ILE A 261 -1.75 -25.12 -17.45
C ILE A 261 -1.72 -24.53 -18.86
N ASP A 262 -1.07 -23.38 -19.10
CA ASP A 262 -1.16 -22.66 -20.38
C ASP A 262 -0.65 -23.47 -21.56
N GLY A 263 0.45 -24.23 -21.38
CA GLY A 263 1.03 -25.07 -22.43
C GLY A 263 0.05 -26.12 -22.99
N ASN A 264 -0.85 -26.61 -22.14
CA ASN A 264 -1.88 -27.59 -22.51
C ASN A 264 -3.20 -26.90 -22.91
N CYS A 265 -3.62 -25.90 -22.13
CA CYS A 265 -4.94 -25.27 -22.29
C CYS A 265 -5.03 -24.34 -23.50
N LEU A 266 -3.98 -23.57 -23.81
CA LEU A 266 -4.05 -22.58 -24.90
C LEU A 266 -4.32 -23.23 -26.26
N ARG A 267 -3.79 -24.44 -26.49
CA ARG A 267 -4.04 -25.22 -27.71
C ARG A 267 -5.46 -25.76 -27.77
N LEU A 268 -6.00 -26.22 -26.64
CA LEU A 268 -7.33 -26.80 -26.55
C LEU A 268 -8.42 -25.74 -26.79
N VAL A 269 -8.20 -24.53 -26.32
CA VAL A 269 -9.17 -23.44 -26.47
C VAL A 269 -9.14 -22.79 -27.85
N GLU A 270 -8.22 -23.15 -28.76
CA GLU A 270 -8.11 -22.50 -30.07
C GLU A 270 -9.41 -22.54 -30.88
N SER A 271 -10.10 -23.68 -30.80
CA SER A 271 -11.37 -23.93 -31.44
C SER A 271 -12.50 -23.00 -30.96
N ALA A 272 -12.39 -22.39 -29.77
CA ALA A 272 -13.37 -21.44 -29.26
C ALA A 272 -13.41 -20.12 -30.06
N ASP A 273 -12.38 -19.82 -30.87
CA ASP A 273 -12.39 -18.64 -31.75
C ASP A 273 -13.50 -18.73 -32.82
N SER A 274 -13.82 -19.95 -33.25
CA SER A 274 -14.91 -20.21 -34.23
C SER A 274 -16.30 -19.82 -33.72
N VAL A 275 -16.45 -19.69 -32.40
CA VAL A 275 -17.71 -19.31 -31.75
C VAL A 275 -17.91 -17.79 -31.77
N ILE A 276 -16.84 -17.01 -31.96
CA ILE A 276 -16.86 -15.55 -31.92
C ILE A 276 -17.22 -15.01 -33.32
N PRO A 277 -18.36 -14.32 -33.48
CA PRO A 277 -18.70 -13.67 -34.74
C PRO A 277 -17.66 -12.61 -35.14
N GLU A 278 -17.38 -12.49 -36.44
CA GLU A 278 -16.31 -11.62 -36.95
C GLU A 278 -16.47 -10.15 -36.51
N HIS A 279 -17.70 -9.61 -36.51
CA HIS A 279 -17.98 -8.25 -36.08
C HIS A 279 -17.75 -8.00 -34.58
N LEU A 280 -17.65 -9.06 -33.76
CA LEU A 280 -17.40 -8.95 -32.32
C LEU A 280 -15.95 -9.23 -31.93
N LYS A 281 -15.08 -9.67 -32.86
CA LYS A 281 -13.66 -9.96 -32.57
C LYS A 281 -12.87 -8.74 -32.10
N ILE A 282 -13.34 -7.53 -32.42
CA ILE A 282 -12.76 -6.28 -31.91
C ILE A 282 -13.01 -6.08 -30.40
N VAL A 283 -14.05 -6.71 -29.84
CA VAL A 283 -14.45 -6.58 -28.42
C VAL A 283 -14.14 -7.85 -27.62
N ILE A 284 -14.29 -9.02 -28.24
CA ILE A 284 -14.13 -10.32 -27.61
C ILE A 284 -12.86 -10.96 -28.14
N ASN A 285 -11.90 -11.15 -27.24
CA ASN A 285 -10.66 -11.85 -27.55
C ASN A 285 -10.62 -13.16 -26.76
N ARG A 286 -10.49 -14.28 -27.48
CA ARG A 286 -10.41 -15.63 -26.92
C ARG A 286 -9.38 -15.76 -25.79
N ASN A 287 -8.16 -15.25 -25.97
CA ASN A 287 -7.11 -15.37 -24.96
C ASN A 287 -7.45 -14.55 -23.70
N ASN A 288 -8.20 -13.45 -23.84
CA ASN A 288 -8.69 -12.69 -22.70
C ASN A 288 -9.82 -13.42 -21.98
N GLU A 289 -10.76 -14.04 -22.70
CA GLU A 289 -11.82 -14.85 -22.06
C GLU A 289 -11.22 -16.07 -21.32
N TYR A 290 -10.22 -16.74 -21.90
CA TYR A 290 -9.48 -17.81 -21.21
C TYR A 290 -8.80 -17.30 -19.92
N ARG A 291 -8.10 -16.16 -19.98
CA ARG A 291 -7.48 -15.56 -18.78
C ARG A 291 -8.52 -15.20 -17.72
N ARG A 292 -9.68 -14.66 -18.11
CA ARG A 292 -10.78 -14.37 -17.19
C ARG A 292 -11.37 -15.63 -16.55
N LEU A 293 -11.52 -16.72 -17.30
CA LEU A 293 -11.99 -18.01 -16.78
C LEU A 293 -11.04 -18.53 -15.69
N VAL A 294 -9.74 -18.51 -15.95
CA VAL A 294 -8.71 -18.91 -14.98
C VAL A 294 -8.76 -17.98 -13.76
N GLU A 295 -8.82 -16.67 -13.98
CA GLU A 295 -8.86 -15.67 -12.91
C GLU A 295 -10.07 -15.85 -11.99
N LYS A 296 -11.26 -16.00 -12.57
CA LYS A 296 -12.51 -16.25 -11.84
C LYS A 296 -12.42 -17.53 -11.00
N SER A 297 -11.87 -18.60 -11.56
CA SER A 297 -11.73 -19.88 -10.86
C SER A 297 -10.74 -19.81 -9.70
N VAL A 298 -9.63 -19.09 -9.88
CA VAL A 298 -8.67 -18.81 -8.79
C VAL A 298 -9.34 -17.94 -7.72
N GLU A 299 -10.07 -16.89 -8.10
CA GLU A 299 -10.75 -16.01 -7.16
C GLU A 299 -11.81 -16.75 -6.33
N GLU A 300 -12.60 -17.64 -6.95
CA GLU A 300 -13.56 -18.48 -6.24
C GLU A 300 -12.88 -19.42 -5.23
N LEU A 301 -11.76 -20.03 -5.62
CA LEU A 301 -10.95 -20.84 -4.70
C LEU A 301 -10.41 -20.00 -3.53
N LEU A 302 -9.88 -18.80 -3.79
CA LEU A 302 -9.34 -17.94 -2.75
C LEU A 302 -10.46 -17.48 -1.80
N LYS A 303 -11.64 -17.12 -2.32
CA LYS A 303 -12.83 -16.83 -1.51
C LYS A 303 -13.18 -18.01 -0.58
N GLN A 304 -13.14 -19.25 -1.07
CA GLN A 304 -13.38 -20.44 -0.25
C GLN A 304 -12.32 -20.59 0.85
N VAL A 305 -11.04 -20.38 0.54
CA VAL A 305 -9.94 -20.48 1.51
C VAL A 305 -10.06 -19.40 2.59
N MET A 306 -10.36 -18.16 2.19
CA MET A 306 -10.48 -17.02 3.10
C MET A 306 -11.73 -17.11 3.97
N SER A 307 -12.85 -17.59 3.42
CA SER A 307 -14.12 -17.79 4.15
C SER A 307 -14.14 -19.05 5.02
N ALA A 308 -13.14 -19.91 4.96
CA ALA A 308 -13.06 -21.04 5.88
C ALA A 308 -13.01 -20.52 7.34
N ASN A 309 -13.89 -21.02 8.21
CA ASN A 309 -13.96 -20.68 9.63
C ASN A 309 -14.26 -19.20 9.96
N VAL A 310 -15.08 -18.50 9.14
CA VAL A 310 -15.42 -17.07 9.36
C VAL A 310 -15.82 -16.76 10.79
N GLU A 311 -16.70 -17.55 11.41
CA GLU A 311 -17.20 -17.25 12.75
C GLU A 311 -16.13 -17.34 13.84
N ALA A 312 -15.24 -18.33 13.75
CA ALA A 312 -14.13 -18.48 14.67
C ALA A 312 -13.11 -17.34 14.47
N LYS A 313 -12.82 -16.98 13.22
CA LYS A 313 -11.99 -15.84 12.85
C LYS A 313 -12.59 -14.53 13.36
N GLN A 314 -13.89 -14.32 13.21
CA GLN A 314 -14.57 -13.11 13.67
C GLN A 314 -14.53 -12.97 15.20
N ARG A 315 -14.64 -14.08 15.94
CA ARG A 315 -14.47 -14.09 17.40
C ARG A 315 -13.03 -13.79 17.80
N ALA A 316 -12.05 -14.44 17.16
CA ALA A 316 -10.63 -14.21 17.39
C ALA A 316 -10.24 -12.77 17.07
N PHE A 317 -10.66 -12.25 15.92
CA PHE A 317 -10.44 -10.87 15.48
C PHE A 317 -10.96 -9.86 16.50
N ARG A 318 -12.22 -9.99 16.94
CA ARG A 318 -12.81 -9.12 17.98
C ARG A 318 -12.10 -9.24 19.33
N SER A 319 -11.55 -10.41 19.66
CA SER A 319 -10.76 -10.61 20.87
C SER A 319 -9.41 -9.92 20.77
N SER A 320 -8.68 -10.13 19.66
CA SER A 320 -7.38 -9.51 19.39
C SER A 320 -7.48 -7.99 19.32
N LEU A 321 -8.53 -7.46 18.70
CA LEU A 321 -8.78 -6.02 18.63
C LEU A 321 -9.02 -5.41 20.02
N ARG A 322 -9.83 -6.07 20.86
CA ARG A 322 -10.02 -5.66 22.25
C ARG A 322 -8.72 -5.71 23.06
N ASN A 323 -7.87 -6.69 22.82
CA ASN A 323 -6.57 -6.80 23.47
C ASN A 323 -5.59 -5.73 22.98
N SER A 324 -5.62 -5.39 21.70
CA SER A 324 -4.85 -4.28 21.12
C SER A 324 -5.22 -2.96 21.78
N ARG A 325 -6.52 -2.64 21.87
CA ARG A 325 -7.03 -1.46 22.61
C ARG A 325 -6.46 -1.38 24.04
N ARG A 326 -6.42 -2.50 24.78
CA ARG A 326 -5.94 -2.50 26.17
C ARG A 326 -4.43 -2.18 26.31
N LYS A 327 -3.62 -2.40 25.27
CA LYS A 327 -2.19 -2.10 25.29
C LYS A 327 -1.88 -0.65 24.98
N THR A 328 -2.82 0.08 24.35
CA THR A 328 -2.58 1.41 23.78
C THR A 328 -3.29 2.56 24.47
N PHE A 329 -4.15 2.30 25.44
CA PHE A 329 -4.68 3.34 26.32
C PHE A 329 -3.86 3.47 27.61
N PRO A 330 -2.85 4.36 27.70
CA PRO A 330 -2.84 5.20 28.88
C PRO A 330 -4.14 5.98 28.79
N LYS A 331 -5.12 5.67 29.65
CA LYS A 331 -6.27 6.57 29.80
C LYS A 331 -5.69 7.99 29.93
N PHE A 332 -6.31 8.97 29.27
CA PHE A 332 -6.19 10.39 29.60
C PHE A 332 -6.66 10.60 31.04
N SER A 333 -5.87 10.08 31.97
CA SER A 333 -6.10 10.13 33.38
C SER A 333 -5.43 11.41 33.81
N SER A 334 -6.26 12.41 34.10
CA SER A 334 -5.97 13.69 34.74
C SER A 334 -5.30 13.57 36.14
N ARG A 335 -4.56 12.48 36.39
CA ARG A 335 -3.85 12.16 37.65
C ARG A 335 -2.36 11.84 37.46
N GLN A 336 -1.71 12.36 36.42
CA GLN A 336 -0.23 12.42 36.38
C GLN A 336 0.32 13.79 36.78
N THR A 337 -0.24 14.41 37.81
CA THR A 337 0.50 15.35 38.66
C THR A 337 1.01 14.59 39.87
N LYS A 338 2.10 13.85 39.72
CA LYS A 338 2.98 13.38 40.82
C LYS A 338 4.27 12.78 40.24
N PHE A 339 5.05 13.64 39.59
CA PHE A 339 6.51 13.51 39.60
C PHE A 339 7.04 14.63 40.51
N GLN A 340 6.95 14.39 41.81
CA GLN A 340 7.87 14.96 42.79
C GLN A 340 8.65 13.79 43.39
N ASP A 341 9.91 14.05 43.70
CA ASP A 341 10.93 13.15 44.24
C ASP A 341 11.71 12.28 43.23
N ALA A 342 12.57 12.95 42.48
CA ALA A 342 13.91 12.42 42.21
C ALA A 342 14.92 13.58 42.18
N ASP A 343 15.13 14.15 43.36
CA ASP A 343 16.22 15.07 43.64
C ASP A 343 17.53 14.27 43.59
N LYS A 344 18.32 14.42 42.51
CA LYS A 344 19.79 14.30 42.46
C LYS A 344 20.34 14.49 41.04
N ARG A 345 21.18 15.53 40.91
CA ARG A 345 22.36 15.70 40.02
C ARG A 345 22.19 16.45 38.68
N PRO A 346 23.23 17.16 38.21
CA PRO A 346 23.20 18.61 38.20
C PRO A 346 23.18 19.23 36.79
N LYS A 347 22.79 20.51 36.80
CA LYS A 347 22.77 21.48 35.69
C LYS A 347 24.02 21.41 34.80
N LEU A 348 23.83 21.15 33.51
CA LEU A 348 24.70 21.65 32.46
C LEU A 348 23.83 22.35 31.41
N MET A 349 23.74 23.68 31.51
CA MET A 349 23.23 24.51 30.43
C MET A 349 24.21 24.45 29.25
N ARG A 350 23.73 24.10 28.06
CA ARG A 350 24.40 24.46 26.80
C ARG A 350 23.44 25.21 25.90
N ARG A 351 23.63 26.53 25.91
CA ARG A 351 23.18 27.48 24.88
C ARG A 351 23.70 27.03 23.53
N THR A 352 22.83 26.92 22.54
CA THR A 352 23.20 26.86 21.13
C THR A 352 23.16 28.28 20.57
N SER A 353 24.33 28.88 20.36
CA SER A 353 24.49 30.07 19.53
C SER A 353 25.22 29.68 18.24
N LEU A 354 24.62 30.03 17.11
CA LEU A 354 25.20 29.97 15.76
C LEU A 354 26.51 30.79 15.67
N PRO A 355 27.43 30.43 14.77
CA PRO A 355 28.36 31.44 14.24
C PRO A 355 28.35 31.52 12.71
N VAL A 356 28.50 32.76 12.25
CA VAL A 356 28.65 33.21 10.86
C VAL A 356 30.14 33.59 10.63
N THR A 357 30.68 33.12 9.48
CA THR A 357 31.84 33.55 8.67
C THR A 357 33.32 33.51 9.15
N LYS A 358 34.09 32.73 8.36
CA LYS A 358 35.51 32.72 7.86
C LYS A 358 36.35 34.03 7.90
N PRO A 359 37.67 34.07 7.50
CA PRO A 359 38.60 33.04 6.95
C PRO A 359 40.04 33.01 7.56
N GLY A 360 40.86 31.98 7.26
CA GLY A 360 42.33 32.06 7.44
C GLY A 360 43.11 30.73 7.50
N SER A 361 43.77 30.40 6.38
CA SER A 361 45.03 29.63 6.17
C SER A 361 45.68 28.79 7.31
N SER A 362 45.97 27.50 7.04
CA SER A 362 47.33 26.98 6.71
C SER A 362 47.54 25.48 7.01
N LEU A 363 48.15 24.80 6.02
CA LEU A 363 49.11 23.69 5.99
C LEU A 363 49.04 22.43 6.91
N PHE A 364 48.90 21.28 6.23
CA PHE A 364 49.71 20.04 6.25
C PHE A 364 50.19 19.40 7.57
N LYS A 365 49.73 18.15 7.84
CA LYS A 365 50.50 16.89 7.64
C LYS A 365 49.69 15.68 8.13
N GLY A 366 49.74 14.59 7.37
CA GLY A 366 48.98 13.37 7.63
C GLY A 366 49.65 12.37 8.55
N HIS A 367 48.87 11.36 8.95
CA HIS A 367 49.36 10.01 9.25
C HIS A 367 48.24 8.99 9.04
N GLU A 368 48.59 7.97 8.25
CA GLU A 368 47.84 6.74 8.05
C GLU A 368 47.83 5.91 9.34
N ARG A 369 46.70 5.28 9.68
CA ARG A 369 46.68 3.91 10.22
C ARG A 369 45.44 3.16 9.74
N LYS A 370 45.71 1.96 9.22
CA LYS A 370 44.80 0.91 8.74
C LYS A 370 44.21 0.08 9.89
N ALA A 371 43.25 -0.76 9.51
CA ALA A 371 42.55 -1.86 10.21
C ALA A 371 41.22 -1.42 10.86
N SER A 372 40.07 -2.11 10.69
CA SER A 372 39.78 -3.46 10.22
C SER A 372 38.29 -3.57 9.86
N LEU A 373 37.98 -4.34 8.81
CA LEU A 373 36.65 -4.78 8.37
C LEU A 373 35.92 -5.62 9.42
N ALA A 374 34.60 -5.41 9.55
CA ALA A 374 33.58 -6.45 9.70
C ALA A 374 32.17 -5.89 9.50
N SER A 375 31.33 -6.65 8.77
CA SER A 375 29.88 -6.51 8.55
C SER A 375 29.41 -5.57 7.42
N LEU A 376 29.56 -6.08 6.19
CA LEU A 376 28.81 -5.63 5.01
C LEU A 376 27.73 -6.68 4.68
N THR A 377 26.48 -6.37 5.03
CA THR A 377 25.28 -6.87 4.34
C THR A 377 24.18 -5.85 4.58
N ASN A 378 24.02 -4.90 3.65
CA ASN A 378 22.82 -4.08 3.43
C ASN A 378 23.12 -3.04 2.32
N LEU A 379 23.14 -3.48 1.07
CA LEU A 379 23.20 -2.59 -0.09
C LEU A 379 22.55 -3.30 -1.27
N PHE A 380 21.25 -3.08 -1.48
CA PHE A 380 20.62 -2.93 -2.80
C PHE A 380 19.21 -2.35 -2.62
N CYS A 381 19.14 -1.02 -2.54
CA CYS A 381 17.96 -0.23 -2.90
C CYS A 381 18.51 1.06 -3.50
N LEU A 382 18.59 1.13 -4.82
CA LEU A 382 18.88 2.38 -5.52
C LEU A 382 17.54 3.04 -5.86
N PRO A 383 17.30 4.30 -5.45
CA PRO A 383 16.19 5.07 -5.94
C PRO A 383 16.54 5.63 -7.32
N VAL A 384 15.71 5.33 -8.32
CA VAL A 384 15.72 6.07 -9.58
C VAL A 384 15.01 7.40 -9.33
N GLN A 385 15.79 8.48 -9.24
CA GLN A 385 15.26 9.84 -9.32
C GLN A 385 14.79 10.10 -10.75
N THR A 386 13.49 10.25 -10.95
CA THR A 386 12.94 10.96 -12.11
C THR A 386 12.41 12.31 -11.63
N ASN A 387 12.90 13.37 -12.27
CA ASN A 387 12.46 14.74 -12.06
C ASN A 387 10.99 14.87 -12.48
N MET A 388 10.06 14.97 -11.52
CA MET A 388 8.70 15.46 -11.76
C MET A 388 8.65 16.98 -11.52
N LYS A 389 8.97 17.74 -12.55
CA LYS A 389 8.41 19.07 -12.82
C LYS A 389 8.07 19.05 -14.32
N ASP A 390 6.87 19.50 -14.68
CA ASP A 390 6.30 19.61 -16.04
C ASP A 390 5.20 18.61 -16.43
N PHE A 391 4.37 18.17 -15.48
CA PHE A 391 3.02 17.65 -15.78
C PHE A 391 2.00 18.20 -14.78
N ARG A 392 1.79 19.51 -14.82
CA ARG A 392 0.59 20.18 -14.32
C ARG A 392 0.11 21.06 -15.47
N ASP A 393 -0.79 20.51 -16.27
CA ASP A 393 -1.79 21.22 -17.09
C ASP A 393 -2.26 20.30 -18.23
N SER A 394 -3.24 19.47 -17.94
CA SER A 394 -4.29 19.11 -18.91
C SER A 394 -5.48 18.58 -18.12
N GLY A 395 -6.39 19.49 -17.80
CA GLY A 395 -7.72 19.12 -17.35
C GLY A 395 -8.48 18.49 -18.50
N VAL A 396 -8.83 17.21 -18.35
CA VAL A 396 -9.90 16.57 -19.10
C VAL A 396 -10.72 15.79 -18.09
N TYR A 397 -11.99 16.15 -17.97
CA TYR A 397 -12.98 15.48 -17.16
C TYR A 397 -13.35 14.15 -17.80
N ASP A 398 -13.21 13.05 -17.07
CA ASP A 398 -13.91 11.80 -17.40
C ASP A 398 -15.22 11.74 -16.60
N VAL A 399 -16.32 11.62 -17.34
CA VAL A 399 -17.66 11.34 -16.83
C VAL A 399 -17.98 9.87 -17.17
N MET A 400 -17.98 9.06 -16.10
CA MET A 400 -18.77 7.84 -15.80
C MET A 400 -19.34 6.99 -16.96
N GLU A 401 -19.04 5.68 -16.93
CA GLU A 401 -20.06 4.66 -16.59
C GLU A 401 -19.43 3.28 -16.26
N ASP A 402 -20.04 2.63 -15.28
CA ASP A 402 -19.68 1.35 -14.66
C ASP A 402 -19.66 0.16 -15.63
N THR A 403 -18.57 -0.61 -15.62
CA THR A 403 -18.62 -2.09 -15.67
C THR A 403 -17.43 -2.67 -14.92
N SER A 404 -17.75 -3.42 -13.86
CA SER A 404 -16.81 -4.14 -13.01
C SER A 404 -16.02 -5.19 -13.80
N SER A 405 -14.75 -4.93 -14.11
CA SER A 405 -13.67 -5.93 -14.04
C SER A 405 -12.31 -5.30 -14.35
N SER A 406 -11.33 -5.57 -13.49
CA SER A 406 -9.88 -5.58 -13.79
C SER A 406 -9.06 -4.29 -13.65
N GLU A 407 -9.58 -3.22 -13.07
CA GLU A 407 -8.75 -2.13 -12.51
C GLU A 407 -9.04 -1.98 -11.02
N ASP A 408 -8.57 -2.94 -10.22
CA ASP A 408 -8.83 -2.94 -8.77
C ASP A 408 -7.62 -3.46 -7.98
N SER A 409 -6.41 -3.06 -8.37
CA SER A 409 -5.19 -3.36 -7.61
C SER A 409 -4.80 -2.30 -6.58
N MET A 410 -5.51 -1.17 -6.52
CA MET A 410 -5.46 -0.23 -5.39
C MET A 410 -6.79 0.54 -5.31
N GLN A 411 -7.78 -0.03 -4.64
CA GLN A 411 -8.89 0.78 -4.15
C GLN A 411 -8.32 1.87 -3.23
N GLU A 412 -8.59 3.13 -3.57
CA GLU A 412 -8.34 4.28 -2.72
C GLU A 412 -9.01 3.98 -1.37
N ILE A 413 -8.23 3.82 -0.29
CA ILE A 413 -8.77 3.61 1.04
C ILE A 413 -9.37 4.94 1.50
N LYS A 414 -10.56 5.26 1.01
CA LYS A 414 -11.35 6.39 1.50
C LYS A 414 -12.08 5.92 2.75
N LEU A 415 -11.46 6.14 3.89
CA LEU A 415 -12.20 6.25 5.14
C LEU A 415 -13.19 7.42 4.94
N THR A 416 -14.46 7.17 4.58
CA THR A 416 -15.51 8.23 4.51
C THR A 416 -16.32 8.32 5.81
N LEU A 417 -16.27 9.46 6.50
CA LEU A 417 -17.04 9.65 7.74
C LEU A 417 -18.51 9.86 7.36
N LYS A 418 -19.41 9.01 7.84
CA LYS A 418 -20.85 9.31 7.79
C LYS A 418 -21.14 10.35 8.87
N ARG A 419 -21.62 11.53 8.49
CA ARG A 419 -22.12 12.55 9.44
C ARG A 419 -23.17 11.89 10.35
N GLY A 420 -22.82 11.65 11.60
CA GLY A 420 -23.78 11.33 12.65
C GLY A 420 -24.67 12.55 12.91
N ASN A 421 -25.97 12.33 13.02
CA ASN A 421 -26.90 13.37 13.47
C ASN A 421 -26.51 13.82 14.89
N VAL A 422 -26.08 15.06 15.02
CA VAL A 422 -25.94 15.74 16.32
C VAL A 422 -27.35 15.81 16.94
N PRO A 423 -27.61 15.27 18.13
CA PRO A 423 -28.86 15.50 18.82
C PRO A 423 -28.97 16.99 19.14
N GLY A 424 -29.96 17.66 18.55
CA GLY A 424 -30.25 19.05 18.84
C GLY A 424 -30.46 19.25 20.34
N LEU A 425 -29.67 20.14 20.92
CA LEU A 425 -29.88 20.65 22.27
C LEU A 425 -31.31 21.21 22.36
N GLY A 426 -32.17 20.49 23.06
CA GLY A 426 -33.53 20.90 23.36
C GLY A 426 -33.51 22.18 24.19
N SER A 427 -34.02 23.26 23.61
CA SER A 427 -34.47 24.45 24.31
C SER A 427 -35.51 24.04 25.36
N LYS A 428 -35.20 24.29 26.64
CA LYS A 428 -36.21 24.29 27.70
C LYS A 428 -36.63 25.74 27.92
N THR A 429 -37.88 26.03 27.55
CA THR A 429 -38.70 27.07 28.18
C THR A 429 -39.02 26.68 29.62
#